data_AF-A0A923PPC2-F1
#
_entry.id   AF-A0A923PPC2-F1
#
_cell.length_a   1.000
_cell.length_b   1.000
_cell.length_c   1.000
_cell.angle_alpha   90.00
_cell.angle_beta   90.00
_cell.angle_gamma   90.00
#
_symmetry.space_group_name_H-M   'P 1'
#
loop_
_entity.id
_entity.type
_entity.pdbx_description
1 polymer ?
#
loop_
_entity_poly.entity_id
_entity_poly.type
_entity_poly.pdbx_seq_one_letter_code
_entity_poly.pdbx_strand_id
1 'polypeptide(L)'
;MAKKPTTLTFREIVLGAEAEVIRAALDARVKIDALIVERQAAYEKIAALETQIETVVGEPGVYPFPQPPLPVAGFDPKAEIVTRGIPAKKPARPATDDTPTSEDDTDETPTKS
;
A
#
# COMPACT_ATOMS: atom_id res chain seq x y z
N MET A 1 29.32 16.39 59.78
CA MET A 1 30.22 17.03 58.80
C MET A 1 29.38 17.37 57.56
N ALA A 2 28.79 18.56 57.50
CA ALA A 2 28.02 18.98 56.32
C ALA A 2 29.00 19.23 55.16
N LYS A 3 28.86 18.46 54.07
CA LYS A 3 29.62 18.71 52.84
C LYS A 3 29.24 20.10 52.34
N LYS A 4 30.23 20.97 52.12
CA LYS A 4 30.02 22.31 51.57
C LYS A 4 29.25 22.20 50.25
N PRO A 5 28.25 23.07 49.99
CA PRO A 5 27.52 23.02 48.74
C PRO A 5 28.48 23.31 47.59
N THR A 6 28.68 22.32 46.73
CA THR A 6 29.44 22.49 45.50
C THR A 6 28.60 23.35 44.55
N THR A 7 29.12 24.50 44.15
CA THR A 7 28.48 25.37 43.16
C THR A 7 28.54 24.68 41.80
N LEU A 8 27.39 24.23 41.31
CA LEU A 8 27.25 23.68 39.97
C LEU A 8 27.25 24.81 38.94
N THR A 9 27.87 24.55 37.80
CA THR A 9 27.83 25.44 36.64
C THR A 9 26.45 25.38 35.98
N PHE A 10 26.05 26.44 35.27
CA PHE A 10 24.76 26.47 34.54
C PHE A 10 24.58 25.27 33.60
N ARG A 11 25.68 24.83 32.96
CA ARG A 11 25.71 23.65 32.11
C ARG A 11 25.37 22.37 32.88
N GLU A 12 25.89 22.19 34.09
CA GLU A 12 25.60 21.03 34.93
C GLU A 12 24.17 21.06 35.48
N ILE A 13 23.63 22.25 35.74
CA ILE A 13 22.24 22.42 36.18
C ILE A 13 21.28 22.05 35.05
N VAL A 14 21.53 22.53 33.82
CA VAL A 14 20.66 22.30 32.67
C VAL A 14 20.84 20.91 32.08
N LEU A 15 22.09 20.49 31.82
CA LEU A 15 22.35 19.18 31.24
C LEU A 15 22.23 18.06 32.26
N GLY A 16 22.49 18.29 33.55
CA GLY A 16 22.35 17.25 34.57
C GLY A 16 20.91 16.80 34.78
N ALA A 17 19.93 17.70 34.60
CA ALA A 17 18.51 17.40 34.80
C ALA A 17 17.90 16.57 33.65
N GLU A 18 18.38 16.72 32.42
CA GLU A 18 17.80 16.05 31.23
C GLU A 18 18.82 15.29 30.37
N ALA A 19 20.06 15.08 30.84
CA ALA A 19 21.13 14.43 30.07
C ALA A 19 20.70 13.09 29.48
N GLU A 20 19.96 12.27 30.24
CA GLU A 20 19.49 10.96 29.78
C GLU A 20 18.47 11.09 28.65
N VAL A 21 17.56 12.07 28.74
CA VAL A 21 16.55 12.34 27.71
C VAL A 21 17.22 12.83 26.43
N ILE A 22 18.20 13.74 26.55
CA ILE A 22 18.95 14.27 25.41
C ILE A 22 19.76 13.15 24.72
N ARG A 23 20.37 12.24 25.49
CA ARG A 23 21.08 11.07 24.94
C ARG A 23 20.11 10.11 24.23
N ALA A 24 18.98 9.80 24.85
CA ALA A 24 17.97 8.94 24.24
C ALA A 24 17.40 9.54 22.94
N ALA A 25 17.17 10.86 22.90
CA ALA A 25 16.74 11.57 21.71
C ALA A 25 17.79 11.51 20.59
N LEU A 26 19.08 11.66 20.93
CA LEU A 26 20.18 11.53 19.98
C LEU A 26 20.26 10.11 19.41
N ASP A 27 20.19 9.09 20.26
CA ASP A 27 20.22 7.68 19.83
C ASP A 27 19.02 7.35 18.94
N ALA A 28 17.83 7.86 19.28
CA ALA A 28 16.64 7.73 18.45
C ALA A 28 16.83 8.40 17.09
N ARG A 29 17.41 9.60 17.06
CA ARG A 29 17.70 10.32 15.81
C ARG A 29 18.62 9.52 14.90
N VAL A 30 19.72 9.00 15.44
CA VAL A 30 20.68 8.18 14.68
C VAL A 30 20.00 6.93 14.11
N LYS A 31 19.13 6.27 14.87
CA LYS A 31 18.36 5.11 14.39
C LYS A 31 17.38 5.50 13.28
N ILE A 32 16.69 6.63 13.42
CA ILE A 32 15.76 7.13 12.40
C ILE A 32 16.52 7.41 11.10
N ASP A 33 17.67 8.08 11.18
CA ASP A 33 18.48 8.39 10.00
C ASP A 33 18.93 7.10 9.28
N ALA A 34 19.31 6.05 10.03
CA ALA A 34 19.62 4.74 9.45
C ALA A 34 18.41 4.08 8.74
N LEU A 35 17.23 4.13 9.37
CA LEU A 35 16.00 3.59 8.78
C LEU A 35 15.57 4.35 7.51
N ILE A 36 15.81 5.66 7.44
CA ILE A 36 15.51 6.45 6.24
C ILE A 36 16.38 6.00 5.06
N VAL A 37 17.67 5.75 5.30
CA VAL A 37 18.59 5.22 4.27
C VAL A 37 18.14 3.83 3.80
N GLU A 38 17.79 2.94 4.74
CA GLU A 38 17.31 1.60 4.41
C GLU A 38 15.99 1.66 3.62
N ARG A 39 15.06 2.53 4.01
CA ARG A 39 13.79 2.75 3.30
C ARG A 39 14.02 3.18 1.85
N GLN A 40 14.95 4.11 1.63
CA GLN A 40 15.27 4.57 0.28
C GLN A 40 15.85 3.44 -0.57
N ALA A 41 16.81 2.68 -0.04
CA ALA A 41 17.38 1.52 -0.72
C ALA A 41 16.33 0.43 -1.00
N ALA A 42 15.34 0.26 -0.12
CA ALA A 42 14.24 -0.68 -0.34
C ALA A 42 13.35 -0.24 -1.51
N TYR A 43 12.99 1.04 -1.61
CA TYR A 43 12.19 1.53 -2.75
C TYR A 43 12.93 1.43 -4.07
N GLU A 44 14.23 1.68 -4.10
CA GLU A 44 15.04 1.51 -5.31
C GLU A 44 15.04 0.04 -5.78
N LYS A 45 15.12 -0.91 -4.85
CA LYS A 45 15.00 -2.35 -5.15
C LYS A 45 13.61 -2.71 -5.66
N ILE A 46 12.55 -2.19 -5.05
CA ILE A 46 11.17 -2.43 -5.47
C ILE A 46 10.96 -1.92 -6.91
N ALA A 47 11.37 -0.69 -7.20
CA ALA A 47 11.24 -0.11 -8.53
C ALA A 47 12.00 -0.92 -9.60
N ALA A 48 13.20 -1.41 -9.27
CA ALA A 48 13.96 -2.29 -10.16
C ALA A 48 13.24 -3.62 -10.41
N LEU A 49 12.66 -4.23 -9.37
CA LEU A 49 11.87 -5.45 -9.49
C LEU A 49 10.60 -5.23 -10.31
N GLU A 50 9.89 -4.12 -10.11
CA GLU A 50 8.70 -3.75 -10.87
C GLU A 50 9.01 -3.63 -12.37
N THR A 51 10.12 -2.96 -12.71
CA THR A 51 10.58 -2.84 -14.10
C THR A 51 10.96 -4.20 -14.69
N GLN A 52 11.60 -5.08 -13.91
CA GLN A 52 11.93 -6.43 -14.34
C GLN A 52 10.67 -7.27 -14.60
N ILE A 53 9.68 -7.20 -13.72
CA ILE A 53 8.41 -7.90 -13.87
C ILE A 53 7.70 -7.42 -15.13
N GLU A 54 7.62 -6.11 -15.36
CA GLU A 54 7.02 -5.53 -16.56
C GLU A 54 7.72 -6.00 -17.84
N THR A 55 9.05 -6.12 -17.82
CA THR A 55 9.82 -6.63 -18.97
C THR A 55 9.52 -8.09 -19.28
N VAL A 56 9.34 -8.94 -18.25
CA VAL A 56 9.14 -10.38 -18.42
C VAL A 56 7.68 -10.73 -18.74
N VAL A 57 6.73 -10.08 -18.07
CA VAL A 57 5.30 -10.37 -18.16
C VAL A 57 4.62 -9.53 -19.25
N GLY A 58 5.18 -8.37 -19.58
CA GLY A 58 4.55 -7.38 -20.45
C GLY A 58 3.43 -6.60 -19.75
N GLU A 59 2.89 -5.61 -20.44
CA GLU A 59 1.71 -4.87 -19.96
C GLU A 59 0.51 -5.83 -19.85
N PRO A 60 -0.23 -5.82 -18.72
CA PRO A 60 -1.41 -6.67 -18.57
C PRO A 60 -2.43 -6.41 -19.69
N GLY A 61 -2.65 -7.42 -20.54
CA GLY A 61 -3.61 -7.37 -21.65
C GLY A 61 -3.00 -7.31 -23.06
N VAL A 62 -1.67 -7.11 -23.18
CA VAL A 62 -0.97 -7.16 -24.46
C VAL A 62 -0.16 -8.45 -24.53
N TYR A 63 -0.82 -9.56 -24.90
CA TYR A 63 -0.11 -10.74 -25.39
C TYR A 63 0.08 -10.56 -26.90
N PRO A 64 1.27 -10.17 -27.39
CA PRO A 64 1.47 -9.98 -28.82
C PRO A 64 1.44 -11.35 -29.51
N PHE A 65 0.26 -11.74 -30.00
CA PHE A 65 0.18 -12.87 -30.92
C PHE A 65 0.86 -12.45 -32.23
N PRO A 66 1.94 -13.12 -32.65
CA PRO A 66 2.53 -12.84 -33.95
C PRO A 66 1.47 -13.06 -35.02
N GLN A 67 1.50 -12.26 -36.08
CA GLN A 67 0.61 -12.51 -37.20
C GLN A 67 0.85 -13.93 -37.73
N PRO A 68 -0.22 -14.69 -38.02
CA PRO A 68 -0.08 -16.03 -38.57
C PRO A 68 0.84 -16.02 -39.81
N PRO A 69 1.76 -17.00 -39.93
CA PRO A 69 2.75 -17.03 -41.01
C PRO A 69 2.15 -17.24 -42.40
N LEU A 70 0.86 -17.59 -42.46
CA LEU A 70 0.10 -17.72 -43.69
C LEU A 70 -1.13 -16.82 -43.58
N PRO A 71 -1.54 -16.17 -44.69
CA PRO A 71 -2.81 -15.45 -44.72
C PRO A 71 -3.93 -16.44 -44.36
N VAL A 72 -4.56 -16.21 -43.21
CA VAL A 72 -5.77 -16.94 -42.83
C VAL A 72 -6.78 -16.66 -43.93
N ALA A 73 -7.33 -17.68 -44.57
CA ALA A 73 -8.30 -17.52 -45.65
C ALA A 73 -9.46 -16.64 -45.15
N GLY A 74 -9.44 -15.36 -45.54
CA GLY A 74 -10.43 -14.39 -45.11
C GLY A 74 -11.80 -14.81 -45.63
N PHE A 75 -12.83 -14.66 -44.80
CA PHE A 75 -14.20 -14.68 -45.31
C PHE A 75 -14.36 -13.51 -46.29
N ASP A 76 -14.86 -13.83 -47.48
CA ASP A 76 -15.11 -12.86 -48.54
C ASP A 76 -15.96 -11.70 -47.97
N PRO A 77 -15.47 -10.44 -47.97
CA PRO A 77 -16.24 -9.30 -47.48
C PRO A 77 -17.53 -9.03 -48.29
N LYS A 78 -17.73 -9.75 -49.41
CA LYS A 78 -18.98 -9.78 -50.18
C LYS A 78 -19.98 -10.87 -49.76
N ALA A 79 -19.65 -11.73 -48.80
CA ALA A 79 -20.61 -12.72 -48.33
C ALA A 79 -21.76 -12.04 -47.58
N GLU A 80 -23.00 -12.26 -48.05
CA GLU A 80 -24.21 -11.73 -47.44
C GLU A 80 -24.26 -12.04 -45.94
N ILE A 81 -24.34 -10.99 -45.13
CA ILE A 81 -24.53 -11.09 -43.69
C ILE A 81 -25.93 -11.65 -43.47
N VAL A 82 -26.05 -12.95 -43.22
CA VAL A 82 -27.30 -13.54 -42.73
C VAL A 82 -27.48 -13.09 -41.28
N THR A 83 -28.18 -11.96 -41.09
CA THR A 83 -28.60 -11.49 -39.78
C THR A 83 -29.61 -12.47 -39.21
N ARG A 84 -29.14 -13.44 -38.42
CA ARG A 84 -30.01 -14.25 -37.57
C ARG A 84 -30.47 -13.34 -36.42
N GLY A 85 -31.76 -13.03 -36.39
CA GLY A 85 -32.36 -12.02 -35.51
C GLY A 85 -31.90 -12.15 -34.05
N ILE A 86 -31.48 -11.02 -33.47
CA ILE A 86 -31.15 -10.92 -32.05
C ILE A 86 -32.47 -11.02 -31.27
N PRO A 87 -32.66 -12.01 -30.37
CA PRO A 87 -33.81 -11.99 -29.48
C PRO A 87 -33.71 -10.79 -28.53
N ALA A 88 -34.79 -10.00 -28.47
CA ALA A 88 -34.89 -8.82 -27.63
C ALA A 88 -34.49 -9.11 -26.18
N LYS A 89 -33.55 -8.32 -25.65
CA LYS A 89 -33.09 -8.37 -24.26
C LYS A 89 -34.28 -8.05 -23.34
N LYS A 90 -34.70 -9.00 -22.51
CA LYS A 90 -35.68 -8.76 -21.42
C LYS A 90 -35.13 -7.67 -20.48
N PRO A 91 -35.98 -6.76 -19.96
CA PRO A 91 -35.55 -5.76 -19.00
C PRO A 91 -35.14 -6.43 -17.68
N ALA A 92 -34.01 -5.96 -17.13
CA ALA A 92 -33.49 -6.37 -15.83
C ALA A 92 -34.45 -5.94 -14.72
N ARG A 93 -34.69 -6.84 -13.76
CA ARG A 93 -35.42 -6.56 -12.52
C ARG A 93 -34.51 -5.75 -11.59
N PRO A 94 -35.02 -4.73 -10.86
CA PRO A 94 -34.20 -3.94 -9.96
C PRO A 94 -33.66 -4.82 -8.82
N ALA A 95 -32.37 -4.65 -8.52
CA ALA A 95 -31.72 -5.19 -7.34
C ALA A 95 -32.29 -4.49 -6.11
N THR A 96 -32.77 -5.28 -5.16
CA THR A 96 -33.08 -4.83 -3.81
C THR A 96 -31.77 -4.50 -3.09
N ASP A 97 -31.66 -3.27 -2.59
CA ASP A 97 -30.70 -2.87 -1.56
C ASP A 97 -30.96 -3.72 -0.30
N ASP A 98 -30.15 -4.76 -0.10
CA ASP A 98 -29.98 -5.38 1.22
C ASP A 98 -28.74 -4.77 1.87
N THR A 99 -28.96 -3.68 2.61
CA THR A 99 -28.04 -3.24 3.66
C THR A 99 -28.03 -4.29 4.77
N PRO A 100 -26.88 -4.89 5.15
CA PRO A 100 -26.82 -5.63 6.40
C PRO A 100 -26.82 -4.63 7.55
N THR A 101 -27.97 -4.50 8.19
CA THR A 101 -28.13 -3.92 9.52
C THR A 101 -27.21 -4.67 10.48
N SER A 102 -26.15 -4.01 10.92
CA SER A 102 -25.28 -4.47 12.00
C SER A 102 -25.93 -4.11 13.33
N GLU A 103 -26.62 -5.07 13.95
CA GLU A 103 -27.02 -5.03 15.36
C GLU A 103 -26.76 -6.40 16.00
N ASP A 104 -26.32 -6.33 17.26
CA ASP A 104 -25.98 -7.40 18.20
C ASP A 104 -24.65 -8.14 18.02
N ASP A 105 -23.60 -7.54 18.61
CA ASP A 105 -22.72 -8.33 19.50
C ASP A 105 -22.69 -7.65 20.89
N THR A 106 -23.36 -8.31 21.82
CA THR A 106 -23.42 -8.01 23.25
C THR A 106 -22.05 -8.16 23.90
N ASP A 107 -21.51 -7.08 24.48
CA ASP A 107 -20.39 -7.16 25.41
C ASP A 107 -20.81 -6.63 26.80
N GLU A 108 -21.10 -7.57 27.70
CA GLU A 108 -21.17 -7.33 29.14
C GLU A 108 -19.78 -6.99 29.66
N THR A 109 -19.56 -5.75 30.13
CA THR A 109 -18.57 -5.53 31.19
C THR A 109 -19.12 -4.56 32.27
N PRO A 110 -18.98 -4.90 33.57
CA PRO A 110 -19.58 -4.13 34.65
C PRO A 110 -18.65 -2.98 35.10
N THR A 111 -19.09 -1.74 34.96
CA THR A 111 -18.47 -0.59 35.62
C THR A 111 -18.99 -0.45 37.06
N LYS A 112 -18.03 -0.57 37.97
CA LYS A 112 -18.10 -0.28 39.40
C LYS A 112 -18.20 1.24 39.63
N SER A 113 -19.18 1.69 40.40
CA SER A 113 -19.17 2.96 41.17
C SER A 113 -20.22 2.89 42.27
#